data_AF-A0A955GJY0-F1
#
_entry.id   AF-A0A955GJY0-F1
#
_cell.length_a   1.000
_cell.length_b   1.000
_cell.length_c   1.000
_cell.angle_alpha   90.00
_cell.angle_beta   90.00
_cell.angle_gamma   90.00
#
_symmetry.space_group_name_H-M   'P 1'
#
loop_
_entity.id
_entity.type
_entity.pdbx_description
1 polymer ?
#
loop_
_entity_poly.entity_id
_entity_poly.type
_entity_poly.pdbx_seq_one_letter_code
_entity_poly.pdbx_strand_id
1 'polypeptide(L)'
;MRKFLIVNLVVLMGLLISVAISTSVSAENAYNDTTSRLNFLVEKYNIKLDEQSTQQVVDNCNQLQTQVAKNQISAANEVRTRISVYSDLQNEIKALELRMMRQGVDASELDLLIGKIQEKQDEINLTADKLGTAGDDMRIIDCKNKPAQFKAGLKEYQQQQKKLVAVAKEARQLMTNSPNSTFNPLKGRLSL
;
A
#
# COMPACT_ATOMS: atom_id res chain seq x y z
N MET A 1 32.22 27.72 76.08
CA MET A 1 33.47 27.04 75.71
C MET A 1 33.65 27.14 74.21
N ARG A 2 34.85 27.56 73.78
CA ARG A 2 35.26 27.79 72.38
C ARG A 2 35.49 26.47 71.64
N LYS A 3 35.25 26.49 70.32
CA LYS A 3 36.02 25.87 69.19
C LYS A 3 35.11 25.96 67.95
N PHE A 4 35.18 26.97 67.08
CA PHE A 4 36.17 27.28 66.00
C PHE A 4 36.46 26.12 65.02
N LEU A 5 36.08 26.36 63.75
CA LEU A 5 36.61 25.93 62.43
C LEU A 5 35.40 25.79 61.48
N ILE A 6 35.00 26.75 60.63
CA ILE A 6 35.69 27.40 59.49
C ILE A 6 36.52 26.43 58.65
N VAL A 7 35.96 25.97 57.52
CA VAL A 7 36.56 25.95 56.16
C VAL A 7 35.37 25.76 55.18
N ASN A 8 34.80 26.81 54.59
CA ASN A 8 35.09 27.36 53.26
C ASN A 8 35.01 26.37 52.07
N LEU A 9 33.92 26.47 51.27
CA LEU A 9 33.88 26.71 49.81
C LEU A 9 32.45 26.35 49.34
N VAL A 10 31.52 27.30 49.21
CA VAL A 10 31.19 27.98 47.94
C VAL A 10 31.50 27.14 46.70
N VAL A 11 30.48 26.72 45.96
CA VAL A 11 30.37 26.91 44.50
C VAL A 11 29.02 26.39 43.99
N LEU A 12 28.29 27.31 43.34
CA LEU A 12 27.31 27.18 42.26
C LEU A 12 26.04 26.32 42.53
N MET A 13 24.86 26.91 42.74
CA MET A 13 24.03 27.57 41.70
C MET A 13 23.75 26.62 40.51
N GLY A 14 22.56 25.99 40.51
CA GLY A 14 22.09 25.12 39.46
C GLY A 14 20.57 25.03 39.48
N LEU A 15 19.94 25.87 38.67
CA LEU A 15 18.51 25.90 38.35
C LEU A 15 17.93 24.48 38.19
N LEU A 16 16.86 24.18 38.93
CA LEU A 16 15.91 23.14 38.55
C LEU A 16 15.03 23.69 37.43
N ILE A 17 15.52 23.61 36.18
CA ILE A 17 14.66 23.72 35.01
C ILE A 17 13.90 22.40 34.90
N SER A 18 12.62 22.43 35.24
CA SER A 18 11.64 21.43 34.83
C SER A 18 11.51 21.48 33.31
N VAL A 19 12.37 20.74 32.61
CA VAL A 19 12.19 20.45 31.19
C VAL A 19 10.96 19.56 31.08
N ALA A 20 9.85 20.14 30.62
CA ALA A 20 8.76 19.39 30.05
C ALA A 20 9.35 18.60 28.86
N ILE A 21 9.56 17.31 29.07
CA ILE A 21 9.93 16.39 28.00
C ILE A 21 8.67 16.23 27.15
N SER A 22 8.53 17.09 26.14
CA SER A 22 7.62 16.88 25.03
C SER A 22 8.08 15.61 24.32
N THR A 23 7.43 14.49 24.63
CA THR A 23 7.60 13.26 23.87
C THR A 23 7.06 13.51 22.47
N SER A 24 7.97 13.64 21.51
CA SER A 24 7.67 13.70 20.09
C SER A 24 7.13 12.36 19.62
N VAL A 25 5.83 12.13 19.83
CA VAL A 25 5.06 11.05 19.20
C VAL A 25 4.32 11.64 17.99
N SER A 26 5.06 12.22 17.04
CA SER A 26 4.43 12.94 15.90
C SER A 26 4.95 12.54 14.52
N ALA A 27 5.84 11.55 14.41
CA ALA A 27 6.32 11.11 13.09
C ALA A 27 5.51 9.94 12.50
N GLU A 28 4.99 9.02 13.33
CA GLU A 28 4.30 7.82 12.83
C GLU A 28 2.76 7.97 12.77
N ASN A 29 2.16 8.83 13.60
CA ASN A 29 0.71 9.06 13.60
C ASN A 29 0.22 10.05 12.53
N ALA A 30 1.12 10.79 11.88
CA ALA A 30 0.76 11.76 10.84
C ALA A 30 0.30 11.08 9.52
N TYR A 31 0.60 9.79 9.33
CA TYR A 31 0.24 9.06 8.11
C TYR A 31 -1.23 8.57 8.11
N ASN A 32 -1.89 8.54 9.27
CA ASN A 32 -3.28 8.07 9.40
C ASN A 32 -4.33 9.18 9.30
N ASP A 33 -3.94 10.45 9.30
CA ASP A 33 -4.86 11.56 9.09
C ASP A 33 -5.08 11.85 7.60
N THR A 34 -6.34 11.76 7.15
CA THR A 34 -6.77 12.07 5.78
C THR A 34 -6.38 13.48 5.35
N THR A 35 -6.47 14.47 6.25
CA THR A 35 -6.16 15.86 5.89
C THR A 35 -4.68 16.00 5.55
N SER A 36 -3.81 15.42 6.38
CA SER A 36 -2.36 15.39 6.18
C SER A 36 -1.96 14.66 4.89
N ARG A 37 -2.55 13.48 4.62
CA ARG A 37 -2.33 12.76 3.35
C ARG A 37 -2.74 13.60 2.14
N LEU A 38 -3.92 14.20 2.16
CA LEU A 38 -4.43 14.98 1.02
C LEU A 38 -3.61 16.26 0.79
N ASN A 39 -3.15 16.93 1.84
CA ASN A 39 -2.23 18.07 1.71
C ASN A 39 -0.92 17.67 1.03
N PHE A 40 -0.33 16.56 1.48
CA PHE A 40 0.86 16.02 0.83
C PHE A 40 0.61 15.71 -0.66
N LEU A 41 -0.57 15.17 -1.01
CA LEU A 41 -0.92 14.92 -2.41
C LEU A 41 -1.10 16.19 -3.23
N VAL A 42 -1.63 17.27 -2.65
CA VAL A 42 -1.73 18.58 -3.31
C VAL A 42 -0.34 19.07 -3.71
N GLU A 43 0.63 18.99 -2.79
CA GLU A 43 2.02 19.37 -3.04
C GLU A 43 2.69 18.43 -4.04
N LYS A 44 2.64 17.11 -3.81
CA LYS A 44 3.21 16.06 -4.69
C LYS A 44 2.78 16.22 -6.14
N TYR A 45 1.50 16.56 -6.36
CA TYR A 45 0.95 16.71 -7.69
C TYR A 45 0.93 18.15 -8.21
N ASN A 46 1.47 19.10 -7.44
CA ASN A 46 1.48 20.53 -7.75
C ASN A 46 0.08 21.04 -8.15
N ILE A 47 -0.95 20.67 -7.39
CA ILE A 47 -2.32 21.05 -7.70
C ILE A 47 -2.52 22.54 -7.40
N LYS A 48 -2.75 23.30 -8.46
CA LYS A 48 -3.23 24.69 -8.42
C LYS A 48 -4.55 24.75 -9.18
N LEU A 49 -5.55 25.38 -8.58
CA LEU A 49 -6.86 25.55 -9.19
C LEU A 49 -7.12 27.03 -9.41
N ASP A 50 -7.48 27.39 -10.63
CA ASP A 50 -8.14 28.66 -10.92
C ASP A 50 -9.63 28.57 -10.56
N GLU A 51 -10.35 29.69 -10.70
CA GLU A 51 -11.77 29.80 -10.35
C GLU A 51 -12.64 28.82 -11.16
N GLN A 52 -12.40 28.72 -12.47
CA GLN A 52 -13.13 27.81 -13.35
C GLN A 52 -12.92 26.34 -12.96
N SER A 53 -11.67 25.92 -12.75
CA SER A 53 -11.33 24.55 -12.35
C SER A 53 -11.84 24.23 -10.96
N THR A 54 -11.88 25.21 -10.07
CA THR A 54 -12.47 25.08 -8.73
C THR A 54 -13.95 24.77 -8.85
N GLN A 55 -14.69 25.59 -9.61
CA GLN A 55 -16.12 25.39 -9.81
C GLN A 55 -16.43 24.03 -10.43
N GLN A 56 -15.66 23.61 -11.45
CA GLN A 56 -15.82 22.28 -12.06
C GLN A 56 -15.63 21.13 -11.06
N VAL A 57 -14.68 21.24 -10.13
CA VAL A 57 -14.48 20.22 -9.10
C VAL A 57 -15.67 20.18 -8.15
N VAL A 58 -16.14 21.34 -7.70
CA VAL A 58 -17.28 21.46 -6.80
C VAL A 58 -18.57 20.91 -7.43
N ASP A 59 -18.83 21.27 -8.69
CA ASP A 59 -20.04 20.86 -9.43
C ASP A 59 -20.11 19.33 -9.62
N ASN A 60 -18.97 18.70 -9.91
CA ASN A 60 -18.90 17.28 -10.19
C ASN A 60 -18.66 16.41 -8.94
N CYS A 61 -18.49 17.03 -7.76
CA CYS A 61 -17.98 16.31 -6.61
C CYS A 61 -18.84 15.10 -6.22
N ASN A 62 -20.13 15.30 -5.97
CA ASN A 62 -21.02 14.23 -5.48
C ASN A 62 -21.07 13.05 -6.44
N GLN A 63 -21.08 13.34 -7.74
CA GLN A 63 -21.06 12.33 -8.79
C GLN A 63 -19.75 11.53 -8.74
N LEU A 64 -18.61 12.21 -8.64
CA LEU A 64 -17.30 11.57 -8.58
C LEU A 64 -17.10 10.76 -7.29
N GLN A 65 -17.55 11.25 -6.14
CA GLN A 65 -17.53 10.50 -4.87
C GLN A 65 -18.37 9.21 -4.96
N THR A 66 -19.55 9.31 -5.55
CA THR A 66 -20.42 8.15 -5.78
C THR A 66 -19.76 7.14 -6.74
N GLN A 67 -19.12 7.63 -7.80
CA GLN A 67 -18.42 6.77 -8.76
C GLN A 67 -17.22 6.07 -8.12
N VAL A 68 -16.43 6.79 -7.31
CA VAL A 68 -15.30 6.21 -6.56
C VAL A 68 -15.78 5.10 -5.63
N ALA A 69 -16.88 5.31 -4.89
CA ALA A 69 -17.45 4.30 -4.01
C ALA A 69 -17.87 3.03 -4.78
N LYS A 70 -18.56 3.19 -5.93
CA LYS A 70 -18.93 2.05 -6.78
C LYS A 70 -17.70 1.31 -7.33
N ASN A 71 -16.71 2.06 -7.80
CA ASN A 71 -15.49 1.50 -8.36
C ASN A 71 -14.66 0.77 -7.29
N GLN A 72 -14.60 1.26 -6.05
CA GLN A 72 -13.95 0.58 -4.94
C GLN A 72 -14.57 -0.80 -4.67
N ILE A 73 -15.91 -0.89 -4.60
CA ILE A 73 -16.61 -2.16 -4.39
C ILE A 73 -16.30 -3.14 -5.53
N SER A 74 -16.37 -2.67 -6.77
CA SER A 74 -16.04 -3.50 -7.94
C SER A 74 -14.59 -3.98 -7.91
N ALA A 75 -13.64 -3.08 -7.60
CA ALA A 75 -12.22 -3.42 -7.52
C ALA A 75 -11.93 -4.43 -6.40
N ALA A 76 -12.56 -4.28 -5.22
CA ALA A 76 -12.39 -5.21 -4.11
C ALA A 76 -12.90 -6.62 -4.47
N ASN A 77 -14.03 -6.73 -5.18
CA ASN A 77 -14.56 -8.01 -5.65
C ASN A 77 -13.64 -8.67 -6.68
N GLU A 78 -13.12 -7.90 -7.63
CA GLU A 78 -12.16 -8.37 -8.63
C GLU A 78 -10.86 -8.85 -7.98
N VAL A 79 -10.33 -8.10 -7.01
CA VAL A 79 -9.12 -8.48 -6.25
C VAL A 79 -9.36 -9.78 -5.50
N ARG A 80 -10.45 -9.89 -4.73
CA ARG A 80 -10.79 -11.12 -4.01
C ARG A 80 -10.88 -12.33 -4.94
N THR A 81 -11.53 -12.16 -6.09
CA THR A 81 -11.66 -13.24 -7.09
C THR A 81 -10.30 -13.68 -7.62
N ARG A 82 -9.42 -12.73 -7.97
CA ARG A 82 -8.07 -13.05 -8.48
C ARG A 82 -7.20 -13.74 -7.44
N ILE A 83 -7.19 -13.23 -6.22
CA ILE A 83 -6.43 -13.82 -5.13
C ILE A 83 -6.89 -15.27 -4.89
N SER A 84 -8.20 -15.53 -4.87
CA SER A 84 -8.74 -16.90 -4.75
C SER A 84 -8.22 -17.81 -5.87
N VAL A 85 -8.33 -17.39 -7.13
CA VAL A 85 -7.86 -18.18 -8.28
C VAL A 85 -6.37 -18.50 -8.19
N TYR A 86 -5.55 -17.53 -7.79
CA TYR A 86 -4.10 -17.72 -7.68
C TYR A 86 -3.73 -18.62 -6.49
N SER A 87 -4.44 -18.54 -5.38
CA SER A 87 -4.27 -19.48 -4.25
C SER A 87 -4.65 -20.91 -4.64
N ASP A 88 -5.74 -21.10 -5.39
CA ASP A 88 -6.12 -22.42 -5.90
C ASP A 88 -5.05 -22.98 -6.85
N LEU A 89 -4.50 -22.15 -7.74
CA LEU A 89 -3.39 -22.55 -8.62
C LEU A 89 -2.14 -22.92 -7.83
N GLN A 90 -1.76 -22.16 -6.80
CA GLN A 90 -0.62 -22.52 -5.95
C GLN A 90 -0.82 -23.88 -5.27
N ASN A 91 -2.03 -24.17 -4.78
CA ASN A 91 -2.34 -25.45 -4.15
C ASN A 91 -2.19 -26.62 -5.14
N GLU A 92 -2.68 -26.46 -6.38
CA GLU A 92 -2.51 -27.45 -7.45
C GLU A 92 -1.03 -27.64 -7.82
N ILE A 93 -0.26 -26.55 -7.94
CA ILE A 93 1.18 -26.61 -8.23
C ILE A 93 1.94 -27.30 -7.09
N LYS A 94 1.60 -27.02 -5.83
CA LYS A 94 2.20 -27.68 -4.66
C LYS A 94 1.88 -29.16 -4.63
N ALA A 95 0.64 -29.54 -4.97
CA ALA A 95 0.25 -30.94 -5.07
C ALA A 95 1.05 -31.67 -6.17
N LEU A 96 1.29 -31.02 -7.31
CA LEU A 96 2.14 -31.55 -8.38
C LEU A 96 3.60 -31.70 -7.92
N GLU A 97 4.17 -30.68 -7.28
CA GLU A 97 5.53 -30.71 -6.73
C GLU A 97 5.72 -31.89 -5.77
N LEU A 98 4.79 -32.11 -4.84
CA LEU A 98 4.84 -33.24 -3.91
C LEU A 98 4.81 -34.59 -4.61
N ARG A 99 4.02 -34.73 -5.69
CA ARG A 99 3.97 -35.97 -6.49
C ARG A 99 5.29 -36.21 -7.23
N MET A 100 5.89 -35.17 -7.79
CA MET A 100 7.18 -35.24 -8.49
C MET A 100 8.32 -35.59 -7.53
N MET A 101 8.39 -34.95 -6.36
CA MET A 101 9.40 -35.26 -5.35
C MET A 101 9.31 -36.70 -4.86
N ARG A 102 8.09 -37.26 -4.71
CA ARG A 102 7.90 -38.69 -4.37
C ARG A 102 8.41 -39.64 -5.45
N GLN A 103 8.50 -39.18 -6.68
CA GLN A 103 9.06 -39.94 -7.81
C GLN A 103 10.58 -39.72 -7.96
N GLY A 104 11.21 -38.99 -7.02
CA GLY A 104 12.64 -38.68 -7.06
C GLY A 104 13.00 -37.59 -8.08
N VAL A 105 12.02 -36.83 -8.56
CA VAL A 105 12.22 -35.79 -9.58
C VAL A 105 12.42 -34.45 -8.90
N ASP A 106 13.43 -33.70 -9.35
CA ASP A 106 13.65 -32.31 -8.94
C ASP A 106 12.49 -31.42 -9.43
N ALA A 107 11.77 -30.85 -8.47
CA ALA A 107 10.61 -29.99 -8.69
C ALA A 107 10.85 -28.54 -8.25
N SER A 108 12.11 -28.12 -8.07
CA SER A 108 12.49 -26.77 -7.63
C SER A 108 11.90 -25.63 -8.47
N GLU A 109 11.67 -25.87 -9.77
CA GLU A 109 11.02 -24.89 -10.65
C GLU A 109 9.53 -24.65 -10.32
N LEU A 110 8.84 -25.64 -9.75
CA LEU A 110 7.46 -25.47 -9.28
C LEU A 110 7.42 -24.62 -8.01
N ASP A 111 8.36 -24.82 -7.08
CA ASP A 111 8.49 -24.00 -5.88
C ASP A 111 8.80 -22.53 -6.25
N LEU A 112 9.71 -22.31 -7.21
CA LEU A 112 9.98 -20.99 -7.77
C LEU A 112 8.72 -20.34 -8.39
N LEU A 113 7.91 -21.12 -9.10
CA LEU A 113 6.65 -20.62 -9.68
C LEU A 113 5.64 -20.24 -8.59
N ILE A 114 5.50 -21.05 -7.53
CA ILE A 114 4.65 -20.75 -6.37
C ILE A 114 5.09 -19.42 -5.73
N GLY A 115 6.40 -19.23 -5.54
CA GLY A 115 6.96 -17.99 -4.99
C GLY A 115 6.63 -16.75 -5.83
N LYS A 116 6.75 -16.86 -7.17
CA LYS A 116 6.37 -15.76 -8.08
C LYS A 116 4.87 -15.47 -8.08
N ILE A 117 4.02 -16.48 -7.91
CA ILE A 117 2.57 -16.26 -7.76
C ILE A 117 2.30 -15.50 -6.47
N GLN A 118 2.94 -15.90 -5.37
CA GLN A 118 2.79 -15.25 -4.06
C GLN A 118 3.21 -13.79 -4.13
N GLU A 119 4.37 -13.52 -4.72
CA GLU A 119 4.87 -12.15 -4.94
C GLU A 119 3.82 -11.29 -5.67
N LYS A 120 3.23 -11.81 -6.75
CA LYS A 120 2.18 -11.09 -7.48
C LYS A 120 0.87 -10.94 -6.71
N GLN A 121 0.49 -11.89 -5.87
CA GLN A 121 -0.66 -11.73 -4.96
C GLN A 121 -0.41 -10.63 -3.94
N ASP A 122 0.80 -10.57 -3.36
CA ASP A 122 1.18 -9.55 -2.39
C ASP A 122 1.20 -8.15 -3.02
N GLU A 123 1.73 -8.02 -4.24
CA GLU A 123 1.67 -6.77 -5.00
C GLU A 123 0.24 -6.33 -5.31
N ILE A 124 -0.65 -7.27 -5.67
CA ILE A 124 -2.08 -6.98 -5.91
C ILE A 124 -2.72 -6.47 -4.62
N ASN A 125 -2.55 -7.18 -3.50
CA ASN A 125 -3.13 -6.80 -2.21
C ASN A 125 -2.64 -5.43 -1.76
N LEU A 126 -1.32 -5.20 -1.78
CA LEU A 126 -0.73 -3.93 -1.38
C LEU A 126 -1.23 -2.75 -2.25
N THR A 127 -1.38 -2.99 -3.56
CA THR A 127 -1.88 -1.95 -4.47
C THR A 127 -3.39 -1.71 -4.29
N ALA A 128 -4.15 -2.78 -4.03
CA ALA A 128 -5.57 -2.69 -3.72
C ALA A 128 -5.83 -1.93 -2.42
N ASP A 129 -5.03 -2.15 -1.38
CA ASP A 129 -5.13 -1.43 -0.11
C ASP A 129 -4.87 0.07 -0.31
N LYS A 130 -3.81 0.42 -1.06
CA LYS A 130 -3.50 1.82 -1.41
C LYS A 130 -4.62 2.47 -2.22
N LEU A 131 -5.22 1.75 -3.16
CA LEU A 131 -6.39 2.20 -3.91
C LEU A 131 -7.60 2.41 -2.99
N GLY A 132 -7.79 1.50 -2.01
CA GLY A 132 -8.80 1.58 -0.96
C GLY A 132 -8.66 2.86 -0.15
N THR A 133 -7.48 3.12 0.42
CA THR A 133 -7.19 4.35 1.17
C THR A 133 -7.44 5.61 0.34
N ALA A 134 -6.95 5.66 -0.90
CA ALA A 134 -7.16 6.81 -1.77
C ALA A 134 -8.65 7.02 -2.09
N GLY A 135 -9.42 5.95 -2.25
CA GLY A 135 -10.86 6.04 -2.48
C GLY A 135 -11.64 6.46 -1.24
N ASP A 136 -11.21 6.07 -0.05
CA ASP A 136 -11.83 6.47 1.22
C ASP A 136 -11.57 7.96 1.48
N ASP A 137 -10.33 8.42 1.29
CA ASP A 137 -9.98 9.84 1.36
C ASP A 137 -10.87 10.68 0.43
N MET A 138 -11.13 10.18 -0.77
CA MET A 138 -12.00 10.83 -1.75
C MET A 138 -13.47 10.87 -1.35
N ARG A 139 -13.95 9.85 -0.64
CA ARG A 139 -15.36 9.78 -0.22
C ARG A 139 -15.66 10.66 0.98
N ILE A 140 -14.70 10.86 1.88
CA ILE A 140 -14.92 11.59 3.14
C ILE A 140 -14.53 13.06 3.06
N ILE A 141 -13.69 13.45 2.10
CA ILE A 141 -13.25 14.84 1.98
C ILE A 141 -14.42 15.76 1.60
N ASP A 142 -14.51 16.90 2.29
CA ASP A 142 -15.38 18.00 1.89
C ASP A 142 -14.82 18.70 0.65
N CYS A 143 -15.13 18.13 -0.51
CA CYS A 143 -14.72 18.62 -1.83
C CYS A 143 -15.26 20.01 -2.19
N LYS A 144 -16.34 20.48 -1.54
CA LYS A 144 -16.90 21.81 -1.81
C LYS A 144 -16.01 22.89 -1.22
N ASN A 145 -15.55 22.66 0.00
CA ASN A 145 -14.68 23.58 0.71
C ASN A 145 -13.19 23.29 0.49
N LYS A 146 -12.83 22.07 0.04
CA LYS A 146 -11.44 21.64 -0.20
C LYS A 146 -11.23 21.03 -1.61
N PRO A 147 -11.53 21.77 -2.69
CA PRO A 147 -11.50 21.27 -4.06
C PRO A 147 -10.10 20.85 -4.54
N ALA A 148 -9.04 21.54 -4.08
CA ALA A 148 -7.66 21.16 -4.42
C ALA A 148 -7.28 19.79 -3.86
N GLN A 149 -7.63 19.53 -2.60
CA GLN A 149 -7.42 18.23 -1.94
C GLN A 149 -8.21 17.12 -2.62
N PHE A 150 -9.48 17.37 -2.97
CA PHE A 150 -10.28 16.42 -3.74
C PHE A 150 -9.65 16.09 -5.10
N LYS A 151 -9.19 17.09 -5.85
CA LYS A 151 -8.51 16.85 -7.14
C LYS A 151 -7.21 16.06 -6.96
N ALA A 152 -6.45 16.32 -5.90
CA ALA A 152 -5.24 15.58 -5.58
C ALA A 152 -5.53 14.11 -5.24
N GLY A 153 -6.53 13.87 -4.39
CA GLY A 153 -6.99 12.52 -4.05
C GLY A 153 -7.49 11.74 -5.27
N LEU A 154 -8.23 12.41 -6.17
CA LEU A 154 -8.74 11.77 -7.40
C LEU A 154 -7.58 11.33 -8.30
N LYS A 155 -6.55 12.16 -8.41
CA LYS A 155 -5.34 11.85 -9.17
C LYS A 155 -4.59 10.67 -8.55
N GLU A 156 -4.45 10.62 -7.23
CA GLU A 156 -3.85 9.46 -6.54
C GLU A 156 -4.67 8.19 -6.79
N TYR A 157 -6.00 8.25 -6.63
CA TYR A 157 -6.91 7.13 -6.89
C TYR A 157 -6.73 6.57 -8.31
N GLN A 158 -6.72 7.44 -9.32
CA GLN A 158 -6.51 7.05 -10.71
C GLN A 158 -5.12 6.42 -10.94
N GLN A 159 -4.07 6.92 -10.27
CA GLN A 159 -2.74 6.34 -10.36
C GLN A 159 -2.68 4.94 -9.74
N GLN A 160 -3.27 4.75 -8.56
CA GLN A 160 -3.34 3.43 -7.93
C GLN A 160 -4.20 2.45 -8.72
N GLN A 161 -5.27 2.92 -9.36
CA GLN A 161 -6.10 2.09 -10.24
C GLN A 161 -5.29 1.59 -11.45
N LYS A 162 -4.52 2.46 -12.09
CA LYS A 162 -3.63 2.07 -13.21
C LYS A 162 -2.59 1.04 -12.77
N LYS A 163 -1.99 1.23 -11.59
CA LYS A 163 -1.04 0.27 -11.01
C LYS A 163 -1.69 -1.08 -10.74
N LEU A 164 -2.88 -1.10 -10.15
CA LEU A 164 -3.61 -2.34 -9.87
C LEU A 164 -3.88 -3.13 -11.15
N VAL A 165 -4.30 -2.44 -12.21
CA VAL A 165 -4.51 -3.06 -13.53
C VAL A 165 -3.20 -3.61 -14.12
N ALA A 166 -2.09 -2.86 -14.00
CA ALA A 166 -0.79 -3.29 -14.49
C ALA A 166 -0.30 -4.55 -13.77
N VAL A 167 -0.31 -4.55 -12.43
CA VAL A 167 0.08 -5.72 -11.62
C VAL A 167 -0.83 -6.92 -11.91
N ALA A 168 -2.14 -6.71 -12.02
CA ALA A 168 -3.07 -7.79 -12.37
C ALA A 168 -2.77 -8.40 -13.76
N LYS A 169 -2.33 -7.57 -14.72
CA LYS A 169 -1.90 -8.03 -16.04
C LYS A 169 -0.61 -8.84 -15.96
N GLU A 170 0.38 -8.39 -15.19
CA GLU A 170 1.64 -9.12 -14.98
C GLU A 170 1.40 -10.47 -14.32
N ALA A 171 0.55 -10.53 -13.29
CA ALA A 171 0.15 -11.78 -12.64
C ALA A 171 -0.50 -12.76 -13.64
N ARG A 172 -1.38 -12.25 -14.51
CA ARG A 172 -2.00 -13.06 -15.57
C ARG A 172 -0.98 -13.55 -16.59
N GLN A 173 -0.02 -12.72 -16.96
CA GLN A 173 1.06 -13.09 -17.89
C GLN A 173 1.95 -14.18 -17.30
N LEU A 174 2.30 -14.09 -16.01
CA LEU A 174 3.02 -15.15 -15.30
C LEU A 174 2.28 -16.50 -15.44
N MET A 175 0.96 -16.51 -15.23
CA MET A 175 0.13 -17.72 -15.37
C MET A 175 -0.02 -18.21 -16.80
N THR A 176 -0.08 -17.30 -17.76
CA THR A 176 -0.20 -17.67 -19.18
C THR A 176 1.12 -18.22 -19.73
N ASN A 177 2.25 -17.78 -19.18
CA ASN A 177 3.58 -18.17 -19.63
C ASN A 177 4.10 -19.45 -18.93
N SER A 178 3.57 -19.80 -17.75
CA SER A 178 4.01 -20.95 -16.97
C SER A 178 3.99 -22.30 -17.69
N PRO A 179 3.08 -22.59 -18.66
CA PRO A 179 3.18 -23.80 -19.48
C PRO A 179 4.52 -23.90 -20.20
N ASN A 180 4.98 -22.83 -20.82
CA ASN A 180 6.20 -22.83 -21.61
C ASN A 180 7.45 -22.65 -20.75
N SER A 181 7.37 -21.81 -19.71
CA SER A 181 8.54 -21.49 -18.88
C SER A 181 8.83 -22.51 -17.79
N THR A 182 7.84 -23.32 -17.40
CA THR A 182 7.95 -24.21 -16.21
C THR A 182 7.45 -25.62 -16.52
N PHE A 183 6.19 -25.78 -16.92
CA PHE A 183 5.60 -27.12 -17.03
C PHE A 183 6.14 -27.96 -18.19
N ASN A 184 6.36 -27.37 -19.37
CA ASN A 184 6.90 -28.09 -20.54
C ASN A 184 8.35 -28.55 -20.31
N PRO A 185 9.28 -27.71 -19.78
CA PRO A 185 10.60 -28.17 -19.38
C PRO A 185 10.59 -29.31 -18.36
N LEU A 186 9.71 -29.25 -17.35
CA LEU A 186 9.52 -30.35 -16.38
C LEU A 186 9.04 -31.62 -17.07
N LYS A 187 8.04 -31.53 -17.96
CA LYS A 187 7.55 -32.67 -18.73
C LYS A 187 8.64 -33.31 -19.59
N GLY A 188 9.48 -32.50 -20.25
CA GLY A 188 10.58 -32.99 -21.07
C GLY A 188 11.58 -33.84 -20.28
N ARG A 189 11.88 -33.47 -19.02
CA ARG A 189 12.74 -34.25 -18.12
C ARG A 189 12.11 -35.55 -17.65
N LEU A 190 10.79 -35.57 -17.49
CA LEU A 190 10.03 -36.76 -17.08
C LEU A 190 9.86 -37.79 -18.20
N SER A 191 10.03 -37.38 -19.46
CA SER A 191 9.88 -38.25 -20.64
C SER A 191 11.18 -38.86 -21.16
N LEU A 192 12.31 -38.60 -20.50
CA LEU A 192 13.63 -39.17 -20.78
C LEU A 192 13.90 -40.35 -19.85
#